data_AF-A0A4Q2S314-F1
#
_entry.id   AF-A0A4Q2S314-F1
#
_cell.length_a   1.000
_cell.length_b   1.000
_cell.length_c   1.000
_cell.angle_alpha   90.00
_cell.angle_beta   90.00
_cell.angle_gamma   90.00
#
_symmetry.space_group_name_H-M   'P 1'
#
loop_
_entity.id
_entity.type
_entity.pdbx_description
1 polymer ?
#
loop_
_entity_poly.entity_id
_entity_poly.type
_entity_poly.pdbx_seq_one_letter_code
_entity_poly.pdbx_strand_id
1 'polypeptide(L)'
;MRSKEVAELAGVSVRTLRHYHQVGVLPEPGRGTNGYRTYELSHVARLLRIRTLAELGVPLERMATLLDDPADTASADLLADLETQLRERIAHLEGQLRRVSELRTSRARPDLTPALAEFLEAVGGVEESDLADLEHDASVLLARLYEAGGTPDDLHELAAVLNDVRGNSEYDDFAARFEALPADASDADVRAVTEVFIAAFGPSLTQHADTAMGGRLRQLREQDVPAVDLDPRLNDAQAAVLRMIGDTL
;
A
#
# COMPACT_ATOMS: atom_id res chain seq x y z
N MET A 1 -39.52 4.17 35.22
CA MET A 1 -39.44 4.77 33.86
C MET A 1 -39.63 3.70 32.80
N ARG A 2 -40.14 4.05 31.61
CA ARG A 2 -40.28 3.15 30.45
C ARG A 2 -39.00 3.16 29.61
N SER A 3 -38.87 2.17 28.72
CA SER A 3 -37.68 2.00 27.85
C SER A 3 -37.34 3.26 27.04
N LYS A 4 -38.33 3.98 26.51
CA LYS A 4 -38.12 5.20 25.72
C LYS A 4 -37.54 6.33 26.58
N GLU A 5 -38.13 6.57 27.75
CA GLU A 5 -37.72 7.62 28.68
C GLU A 5 -36.29 7.40 29.19
N VAL A 6 -35.92 6.15 29.50
CA VAL A 6 -34.56 5.81 29.94
C VAL A 6 -33.55 5.93 28.80
N ALA A 7 -33.92 5.50 27.60
CA ALA A 7 -33.05 5.64 26.43
C ALA A 7 -32.78 7.13 26.12
N GLU A 8 -33.81 7.97 26.12
CA GLU A 8 -33.68 9.43 25.95
C GLU A 8 -32.83 10.06 27.04
N LEU A 9 -33.07 9.73 28.32
CA LEU A 9 -32.30 10.27 29.43
C LEU A 9 -30.81 9.88 29.37
N ALA A 10 -30.52 8.64 28.96
CA ALA A 10 -29.15 8.17 28.79
C ALA A 10 -28.52 8.59 27.45
N GLY A 11 -29.27 9.23 26.55
CA GLY A 11 -28.79 9.63 25.22
C GLY A 11 -28.45 8.44 24.32
N VAL A 12 -29.14 7.31 24.47
CA VAL A 12 -28.98 6.12 23.63
C VAL A 12 -30.26 5.81 22.87
N SER A 13 -30.18 5.05 21.79
CA SER A 13 -31.39 4.58 21.11
C SER A 13 -32.07 3.45 21.90
N VAL A 14 -33.38 3.27 21.73
CA VAL A 14 -34.09 2.09 22.29
C VAL A 14 -33.51 0.78 21.73
N ARG A 15 -32.96 0.81 20.51
CA ARG A 15 -32.24 -0.34 19.92
C ARG A 15 -30.95 -0.64 20.70
N THR A 16 -30.16 0.37 21.03
CA THR A 16 -28.95 0.26 21.85
C THR A 16 -29.28 -0.27 23.25
N LEU A 17 -30.33 0.25 23.88
CA LEU A 17 -30.81 -0.25 25.16
C LEU A 17 -31.17 -1.75 25.11
N ARG A 18 -31.86 -2.20 24.06
CA ARG A 18 -32.15 -3.63 23.83
C ARG A 18 -30.88 -4.43 23.62
N HIS A 19 -29.93 -3.91 22.88
CA HIS A 19 -28.65 -4.58 22.64
C HIS A 19 -27.89 -4.79 23.95
N TYR A 20 -27.82 -3.78 24.83
CA TYR A 20 -27.19 -3.90 26.15
C TYR A 20 -27.84 -4.95 27.05
N HIS A 21 -29.15 -5.12 26.96
CA HIS A 21 -29.82 -6.25 27.62
C HIS A 21 -29.45 -7.59 26.99
N GLN A 22 -29.41 -7.68 25.66
CA GLN A 22 -29.11 -8.92 24.94
C GLN A 22 -27.69 -9.43 25.22
N VAL A 23 -26.71 -8.53 25.29
CA VAL A 23 -25.31 -8.89 25.62
C VAL A 23 -25.08 -9.04 27.13
N GLY A 24 -26.10 -8.80 27.96
CA GLY A 24 -26.06 -9.02 29.41
C GLY A 24 -25.37 -7.93 30.23
N VAL A 25 -24.81 -6.88 29.61
CA VAL A 25 -24.14 -5.79 30.34
C VAL A 25 -25.13 -4.96 31.17
N LEU A 26 -26.39 -4.87 30.75
CA LEU A 26 -27.48 -4.26 31.50
C LEU A 26 -28.53 -5.33 31.87
N PRO A 27 -28.75 -5.63 33.16
CA PRO A 27 -29.79 -6.56 33.59
C PRO A 27 -31.18 -6.15 33.09
N GLU A 28 -32.00 -7.12 32.68
CA GLU A 28 -33.38 -6.82 32.30
C GLU A 28 -34.20 -6.37 33.52
N PRO A 29 -34.87 -5.20 33.46
CA PRO A 29 -35.68 -4.72 34.56
C PRO A 29 -36.97 -5.55 34.72
N GLY A 30 -37.55 -5.46 35.91
CA GLY A 30 -38.88 -6.01 36.18
C GLY A 30 -39.96 -5.46 35.23
N ARG A 31 -41.03 -6.23 35.08
CA ARG A 31 -42.21 -5.82 34.29
C ARG A 31 -43.30 -5.29 35.21
N GLY A 32 -43.92 -4.18 34.82
CA GLY A 32 -45.09 -3.65 35.51
C GLY A 32 -46.34 -4.49 35.26
N THR A 33 -47.43 -4.17 35.96
CA THR A 33 -48.74 -4.83 35.83
C THR A 33 -49.33 -4.77 34.41
N ASN A 34 -48.86 -3.84 33.59
CA ASN A 34 -49.22 -3.67 32.18
C ASN A 34 -48.32 -4.47 31.21
N GLY A 35 -47.40 -5.29 31.70
CA GLY A 35 -46.49 -6.14 30.92
C GLY A 35 -45.24 -5.43 30.35
N TYR A 36 -45.14 -4.11 30.50
CA TYR A 36 -44.00 -3.33 30.01
C TYR A 36 -42.83 -3.33 31.01
N ARG A 37 -41.60 -3.22 30.49
CA ARG A 37 -40.37 -3.05 31.30
C ARG A 37 -40.39 -1.74 32.08
N THR A 38 -40.09 -1.82 33.38
CA THR A 38 -40.06 -0.68 34.30
C THR A 38 -38.66 -0.52 34.88
N TYR A 39 -37.97 0.53 34.46
CA TYR A 39 -36.61 0.84 34.91
C TYR A 39 -36.64 1.71 36.16
N GLU A 40 -35.81 1.33 37.12
CA GLU A 40 -35.53 2.06 38.35
C GLU A 40 -34.25 2.90 38.22
N LEU A 41 -33.97 3.73 39.23
CA LEU A 41 -32.80 4.60 39.27
C LEU A 41 -31.47 3.83 39.09
N SER A 42 -31.36 2.64 39.68
CA SER A 42 -30.20 1.75 39.54
C SER A 42 -29.91 1.37 38.08
N HIS A 43 -30.96 1.09 37.30
CA HIS A 43 -30.83 0.75 35.89
C HIS A 43 -30.37 1.95 35.06
N VAL A 44 -30.89 3.15 35.37
CA VAL A 44 -30.48 4.39 34.70
C VAL A 44 -29.02 4.70 35.01
N ALA A 45 -28.62 4.62 36.28
CA ALA A 45 -27.23 4.84 36.70
C ALA A 45 -26.27 3.85 36.02
N ARG A 46 -26.63 2.57 35.95
CA ARG A 46 -25.83 1.57 35.23
C ARG A 46 -25.75 1.87 33.73
N LEU A 47 -26.85 2.26 33.10
CA LEU A 47 -26.88 2.61 31.67
C LEU A 47 -25.98 3.81 31.35
N LEU A 48 -25.96 4.83 32.22
CA LEU A 48 -25.06 5.98 32.08
C LEU A 48 -23.59 5.56 32.18
N ARG A 49 -23.24 4.68 33.15
CA ARG A 49 -21.88 4.14 33.27
C ARG A 49 -21.47 3.32 32.05
N ILE A 50 -22.35 2.46 31.52
CA ILE A 50 -22.13 1.70 30.29
C ILE A 50 -21.82 2.67 29.14
N ARG A 51 -22.60 3.74 29.00
CA ARG A 51 -22.38 4.74 27.95
C ARG A 51 -21.00 5.41 28.08
N THR A 52 -20.61 5.84 29.28
CA THR A 52 -19.30 6.45 29.50
C THR A 52 -18.15 5.50 29.13
N LEU A 53 -18.24 4.23 29.51
CA LEU A 53 -17.25 3.22 29.14
C LEU A 53 -17.21 2.95 27.64
N ALA A 54 -18.37 2.93 26.98
CA ALA A 54 -18.46 2.78 25.53
C ALA A 54 -17.82 3.96 24.78
N GLU A 55 -18.02 5.19 25.27
CA GLU A 55 -17.41 6.40 24.71
C GLU A 55 -15.87 6.39 24.86
N LEU A 56 -15.34 5.72 25.89
CA LEU A 56 -13.91 5.50 26.09
C LEU A 56 -13.35 4.35 25.24
N GLY A 57 -14.20 3.63 24.49
CA GLY A 57 -13.78 2.50 23.65
C GLY A 57 -13.60 1.18 24.41
N VAL A 58 -14.11 1.07 25.64
CA VAL A 58 -14.11 -0.20 26.37
C VAL A 58 -15.05 -1.19 25.67
N PRO A 59 -14.62 -2.45 25.40
CA PRO A 59 -15.49 -3.47 24.82
C PRO A 59 -16.64 -3.85 25.77
N LEU A 60 -17.85 -4.04 25.23
CA LEU A 60 -19.05 -4.36 26.03
C LEU A 60 -18.88 -5.63 26.88
N GLU A 61 -18.12 -6.60 26.38
CA GLU A 61 -17.83 -7.88 27.03
C GLU A 61 -16.99 -7.70 28.31
N ARG A 62 -16.17 -6.64 28.37
CA ARG A 62 -15.32 -6.31 29.53
C ARG A 62 -16.04 -5.42 30.55
N MET A 63 -17.11 -4.73 30.13
CA MET A 63 -17.82 -3.77 30.98
C MET A 63 -18.54 -4.41 32.16
N ALA A 64 -19.04 -5.64 32.04
CA ALA A 64 -19.72 -6.31 33.15
C ALA A 64 -18.79 -6.43 34.36
N THR A 65 -17.55 -6.87 34.15
CA THR A 65 -16.52 -6.98 35.19
C THR A 65 -16.25 -5.65 35.89
N LEU A 66 -16.27 -4.52 35.16
CA LEU A 66 -16.09 -3.18 35.74
C LEU A 66 -17.28 -2.68 36.53
N LEU A 67 -18.48 -2.96 36.02
CA LEU A 67 -19.71 -2.44 36.61
C LEU A 67 -20.12 -3.24 37.84
N ASP A 68 -19.67 -4.49 37.93
CA ASP A 68 -19.97 -5.43 39.00
C ASP A 68 -18.84 -5.56 40.04
N ASP A 69 -17.70 -4.87 39.86
CA ASP A 69 -16.61 -4.80 40.85
C ASP A 69 -16.92 -3.77 41.96
N PRO A 70 -17.20 -4.21 43.20
CA PRO A 70 -17.50 -3.30 44.31
C PRO A 70 -16.26 -2.66 44.94
N ALA A 71 -15.05 -3.13 44.61
CA ALA A 71 -13.80 -2.67 45.19
C ALA A 71 -13.00 -1.72 44.27
N ASP A 72 -13.55 -1.36 43.10
CA ASP A 72 -12.94 -0.47 42.09
C ASP A 72 -11.51 -0.85 41.66
N THR A 73 -11.08 -2.08 41.94
CA THR A 73 -9.70 -2.52 41.75
C THR A 73 -9.48 -3.08 40.34
N ALA A 74 -10.43 -3.87 39.83
CA ALA A 74 -10.45 -4.30 38.43
C ALA A 74 -10.67 -3.11 37.46
N SER A 75 -11.21 -1.99 37.98
CA SER A 75 -11.37 -0.74 37.25
C SER A 75 -10.04 -0.07 36.93
N ALA A 76 -9.11 -0.03 37.90
CA ALA A 76 -7.80 0.58 37.70
C ALA A 76 -6.96 -0.18 36.67
N ASP A 77 -6.88 -1.50 36.77
CA ASP A 77 -6.09 -2.33 35.86
C ASP A 77 -6.62 -2.28 34.42
N LEU A 78 -7.95 -2.36 34.24
CA LEU A 78 -8.53 -2.29 32.89
C LEU A 78 -8.34 -0.90 32.26
N LEU A 79 -8.44 0.17 33.06
CA LEU A 79 -8.20 1.52 32.55
C LEU A 79 -6.73 1.72 32.16
N ALA A 80 -5.78 1.15 32.92
CA ALA A 80 -4.36 1.16 32.57
C ALA A 80 -4.07 0.36 31.27
N ASP A 81 -4.71 -0.81 31.12
CA ASP A 81 -4.64 -1.60 29.88
C ASP A 81 -5.18 -0.82 28.68
N LEU A 82 -6.34 -0.18 28.82
CA LEU A 82 -6.95 0.64 27.78
C LEU A 82 -6.06 1.82 27.40
N GLU A 83 -5.51 2.52 28.40
CA GLU A 83 -4.60 3.64 28.18
C GLU A 83 -3.36 3.20 27.40
N THR A 84 -2.81 2.02 27.72
CA THR A 84 -1.68 1.42 27.00
C THR A 84 -2.04 1.13 25.54
N GLN A 85 -3.17 0.47 25.29
CA GLN A 85 -3.65 0.16 23.94
C GLN A 85 -3.91 1.43 23.11
N LEU A 86 -4.48 2.47 23.71
CA LEU A 86 -4.71 3.75 23.05
C LEU A 86 -3.39 4.42 22.68
N ARG A 87 -2.39 4.42 23.58
CA ARG A 87 -1.04 4.94 23.27
C ARG A 87 -0.38 4.20 22.12
N GLU A 88 -0.45 2.87 22.11
CA GLU A 88 0.08 2.06 21.00
C GLU A 88 -0.61 2.39 19.67
N ARG A 89 -1.94 2.54 19.70
CA ARG A 89 -2.72 2.93 18.52
C ARG A 89 -2.34 4.32 18.02
N ILE A 90 -2.16 5.29 18.93
CA ILE A 90 -1.70 6.64 18.59
C ILE A 90 -0.33 6.57 17.94
N ALA A 91 0.65 5.87 18.54
CA ALA A 91 2.00 5.75 17.99
C ALA A 91 1.99 5.10 16.59
N HIS A 92 1.14 4.11 16.38
CA HIS A 92 0.94 3.49 15.06
C HIS A 92 0.36 4.48 14.04
N LEU A 93 -0.71 5.19 14.40
CA LEU A 93 -1.34 6.20 13.54
C LEU A 93 -0.39 7.37 13.22
N GLU A 94 0.41 7.80 14.19
CA GLU A 94 1.46 8.81 13.96
C GLU A 94 2.54 8.30 13.00
N GLY A 95 2.91 7.01 13.09
CA GLY A 95 3.80 6.37 12.12
C GLY A 95 3.23 6.37 10.71
N GLN A 96 1.95 6.02 10.56
CA GLN A 96 1.25 6.09 9.28
C GLN A 96 1.20 7.52 8.74
N LEU A 97 0.92 8.51 9.60
CA LEU A 97 0.87 9.91 9.21
C LEU A 97 2.24 10.44 8.78
N ARG A 98 3.33 10.04 9.45
CA ARG A 98 4.70 10.34 9.00
C ARG A 98 4.95 9.79 7.60
N ARG A 99 4.58 8.53 7.35
CA ARG A 99 4.74 7.91 6.03
C ARG A 99 3.93 8.63 4.94
N VAL A 100 2.67 8.98 5.23
CA VAL A 100 1.84 9.78 4.32
C VAL A 100 2.46 11.15 4.06
N SER A 101 3.03 11.78 5.09
CA SER A 101 3.69 13.09 4.95
C SER A 101 4.95 13.01 4.08
N GLU A 102 5.79 12.00 4.29
CA GLU A 102 6.96 11.68 3.45
C GLU A 102 6.54 11.53 1.99
N LEU A 103 5.54 10.67 1.73
CA LEU A 103 5.00 10.41 0.40
C LEU A 103 4.39 11.64 -0.27
N ARG A 104 3.83 12.58 0.51
CA ARG A 104 3.28 13.83 -0.02
C ARG A 104 4.38 14.84 -0.40
N THR A 105 5.53 14.79 0.28
CA THR A 105 6.67 15.69 0.02
C THR A 105 7.61 15.17 -1.06
N SER A 106 7.78 13.85 -1.17
CA SER A 106 8.42 13.23 -2.33
C SER A 106 7.46 13.32 -3.52
N ARG A 107 7.93 13.74 -4.70
CA ARG A 107 7.14 13.59 -5.95
C ARG A 107 6.94 12.11 -6.33
N ALA A 108 7.56 11.19 -5.60
CA ALA A 108 7.43 9.75 -5.79
C ALA A 108 5.99 9.26 -5.55
N ARG A 109 5.54 8.34 -6.42
CA ARG A 109 4.25 7.67 -6.25
C ARG A 109 4.24 6.83 -4.95
N PRO A 110 3.10 6.74 -4.25
CA PRO A 110 3.01 6.19 -2.89
C PRO A 110 3.22 4.66 -2.78
N ASP A 111 3.28 3.97 -3.91
CA ASP A 111 3.49 2.53 -4.07
C ASP A 111 4.97 2.12 -4.14
N LEU A 112 5.88 3.06 -3.96
CA LEU A 112 7.33 2.86 -4.09
C LEU A 112 8.03 2.82 -2.73
N THR A 113 9.05 1.97 -2.61
CA THR A 113 9.98 1.99 -1.47
C THR A 113 10.89 3.23 -1.56
N PRO A 114 11.53 3.68 -0.46
CA PRO A 114 12.45 4.81 -0.52
C PRO A 114 13.59 4.62 -1.54
N ALA A 115 14.17 3.42 -1.60
CA ALA A 115 15.23 3.10 -2.57
C ALA A 115 14.73 3.18 -4.02
N LEU A 116 13.48 2.77 -4.28
CA LEU A 116 12.86 2.87 -5.60
C LEU A 116 12.50 4.32 -5.97
N ALA A 117 12.08 5.13 -4.99
CA ALA A 117 11.85 6.55 -5.21
C ALA A 117 13.16 7.28 -5.61
N GLU A 118 14.25 7.03 -4.89
CA GLU A 118 15.59 7.56 -5.22
C GLU A 118 16.06 7.09 -6.60
N PHE A 119 15.85 5.81 -6.93
CA PHE A 119 16.13 5.25 -8.25
C PHE A 119 15.38 5.98 -9.37
N LEU A 120 14.06 6.17 -9.25
CA LEU A 120 13.27 6.86 -10.28
C LEU A 120 13.60 8.35 -10.39
N GLU A 121 13.94 9.01 -9.28
CA GLU A 121 14.46 10.38 -9.33
C GLU A 121 15.81 10.45 -10.04
N ALA A 122 16.71 9.50 -9.78
CA ALA A 122 18.04 9.43 -10.39
C ALA A 122 18.02 9.09 -11.89
N VAL A 123 17.08 8.24 -12.31
CA VAL A 123 16.92 7.89 -13.73
C VAL A 123 16.29 9.04 -14.51
N GLY A 124 15.70 10.04 -13.84
CA GLY A 124 15.20 11.27 -14.45
C GLY A 124 13.70 11.22 -14.68
N GLY A 125 12.97 12.11 -13.99
CA GLY A 125 11.54 12.32 -14.19
C GLY A 125 11.22 12.50 -15.67
N VAL A 126 10.33 11.65 -16.16
CA VAL A 126 10.09 11.46 -17.58
C VAL A 126 9.62 12.77 -18.22
N GLU A 127 10.26 13.17 -19.33
CA GLU A 127 9.63 14.13 -20.23
C GLU A 127 8.29 13.52 -20.71
N GLU A 128 7.26 14.34 -20.86
CA GLU A 128 5.94 13.89 -21.31
C GLU A 128 6.04 13.28 -22.72
N SER A 129 6.19 11.96 -22.81
CA SER A 129 6.05 11.15 -24.03
C SER A 129 5.01 10.04 -23.80
N ASP A 130 4.42 9.50 -24.86
CA ASP A 130 3.44 8.40 -24.72
C ASP A 130 4.11 7.11 -24.18
N LEU A 131 5.43 7.00 -24.31
CA LEU A 131 6.25 5.92 -23.75
C LEU A 131 6.66 6.15 -22.30
N ALA A 132 6.49 7.37 -21.77
CA ALA A 132 6.96 7.74 -20.44
C ALA A 132 6.37 6.87 -19.33
N ASP A 133 5.06 6.62 -19.40
CA ASP A 133 4.38 5.76 -18.44
C ASP A 133 4.78 4.29 -18.59
N LEU A 134 5.12 3.84 -19.81
CA LEU A 134 5.59 2.47 -20.06
C LEU A 134 7.01 2.28 -19.51
N GLU A 135 7.93 3.21 -19.80
CA GLU A 135 9.29 3.22 -19.26
C GLU A 135 9.27 3.30 -17.74
N HIS A 136 8.35 4.08 -17.18
CA HIS A 136 8.13 4.17 -15.74
C HIS A 136 7.67 2.83 -15.14
N ASP A 137 6.64 2.20 -15.69
CA ASP A 137 6.13 0.92 -15.20
C ASP A 137 7.19 -0.19 -15.34
N ALA A 138 7.96 -0.20 -16.44
CA ALA A 138 9.10 -1.10 -16.63
C ALA A 138 10.22 -0.86 -15.60
N SER A 139 10.53 0.40 -15.30
CA SER A 139 11.53 0.79 -14.29
C SER A 139 11.10 0.36 -12.88
N VAL A 140 9.82 0.49 -12.54
CA VAL A 140 9.24 0.01 -11.28
C VAL A 140 9.35 -1.52 -11.19
N LEU A 141 8.96 -2.24 -12.25
CA LEU A 141 9.06 -3.70 -12.29
C LEU A 141 10.50 -4.18 -12.15
N LEU A 142 11.44 -3.59 -12.91
CA LEU A 142 12.86 -3.91 -12.82
C LEU A 142 13.36 -3.70 -11.40
N ALA A 143 13.13 -2.53 -10.81
CA ALA A 143 13.61 -2.28 -9.46
C ALA A 143 12.97 -3.20 -8.40
N ARG A 144 11.68 -3.55 -8.52
CA ARG A 144 11.03 -4.55 -7.64
C ARG A 144 11.63 -5.96 -7.80
N LEU A 145 11.92 -6.36 -9.04
CA LEU A 145 12.62 -7.62 -9.31
C LEU A 145 14.02 -7.61 -8.70
N TYR A 146 14.66 -6.45 -8.58
CA TYR A 146 15.95 -6.25 -7.91
C TYR A 146 15.83 -6.20 -6.38
N GLU A 147 14.79 -5.60 -5.81
CA GLU A 147 14.56 -5.62 -4.36
C GLU A 147 14.31 -7.04 -3.82
N ALA A 148 13.65 -7.90 -4.60
CA ALA A 148 13.24 -9.25 -4.19
C ALA A 148 14.40 -10.25 -3.95
N GLY A 149 15.66 -9.79 -3.95
CA GLY A 149 16.85 -10.65 -3.87
C GLY A 149 18.19 -9.92 -3.95
N GLY A 150 18.22 -8.61 -3.72
CA GLY A 150 19.42 -7.76 -3.84
C GLY A 150 19.58 -6.81 -2.68
N THR A 151 20.67 -6.05 -2.71
CA THR A 151 20.99 -5.01 -1.74
C THR A 151 20.58 -3.63 -2.26
N PRO A 152 20.39 -2.62 -1.39
CA PRO A 152 20.16 -1.24 -1.81
C PRO A 152 21.27 -0.65 -2.69
N ASP A 153 22.50 -1.18 -2.60
CA ASP A 153 23.62 -0.75 -3.45
C ASP A 153 23.43 -1.20 -4.90
N ASP A 154 22.77 -2.34 -5.13
CA ASP A 154 22.47 -2.86 -6.48
C ASP A 154 21.50 -1.94 -7.24
N LEU A 155 20.56 -1.28 -6.53
CA LEU A 155 19.63 -0.32 -7.12
C LEU A 155 20.32 0.99 -7.53
N HIS A 156 21.29 1.45 -6.73
CA HIS A 156 22.10 2.62 -7.09
C HIS A 156 22.97 2.33 -8.32
N GLU A 157 23.56 1.14 -8.40
CA GLU A 157 24.32 0.72 -9.57
C GLU A 157 23.42 0.65 -10.82
N LEU A 158 22.24 0.04 -10.70
CA LEU A 158 21.24 0.01 -11.79
C LEU A 158 20.84 1.42 -12.24
N ALA A 159 20.65 2.36 -11.30
CA ALA A 159 20.33 3.76 -11.61
C ALA A 159 21.46 4.41 -12.43
N ALA A 160 22.72 4.14 -12.05
CA ALA A 160 23.89 4.68 -12.74
C ALA A 160 24.00 4.14 -14.17
N VAL A 161 23.75 2.85 -14.39
CA VAL A 161 23.74 2.26 -15.74
C VAL A 161 22.64 2.86 -16.60
N LEU A 162 21.41 2.95 -16.08
CA LEU A 162 20.30 3.52 -16.84
C LEU A 162 20.51 4.99 -17.17
N ASN A 163 21.13 5.75 -16.25
CA ASN A 163 21.45 7.16 -16.50
C ASN A 163 22.60 7.34 -17.51
N ASP A 164 23.61 6.46 -17.50
CA ASP A 164 24.68 6.43 -18.52
C ASP A 164 24.10 6.18 -19.92
N VAL A 165 23.20 5.20 -20.02
CA VAL A 165 22.49 4.89 -21.26
C VAL A 165 21.59 6.06 -21.70
N ARG A 166 20.75 6.61 -20.81
CA ARG A 166 19.86 7.74 -21.14
C ARG A 166 20.63 9.03 -21.47
N GLY A 167 21.85 9.17 -20.97
CA GLY A 167 22.74 10.28 -21.32
C GLY A 167 23.39 10.15 -22.70
N ASN A 168 23.23 9.00 -23.38
CA ASN A 168 23.72 8.77 -24.74
C ASN A 168 22.68 9.25 -25.76
N SER A 169 23.09 10.11 -26.70
CA SER A 169 22.23 10.61 -27.78
C SER A 169 21.67 9.51 -28.71
N GLU A 170 22.27 8.32 -28.69
CA GLU A 170 21.76 7.14 -29.41
C GLU A 170 20.49 6.55 -28.75
N TYR A 171 20.28 6.76 -27.44
CA TYR A 171 19.02 6.42 -26.76
C TYR A 171 17.87 7.26 -27.29
N ASP A 172 18.08 8.56 -27.46
CA ASP A 172 17.07 9.47 -28.00
C ASP A 172 16.67 9.09 -29.43
N ASP A 173 17.63 8.64 -30.25
CA ASP A 173 17.36 8.14 -31.61
C ASP A 173 16.59 6.82 -31.58
N PHE A 174 16.91 5.90 -30.66
CA PHE A 174 16.11 4.70 -30.44
C PHE A 174 14.68 5.05 -30.05
N ALA A 175 14.50 5.87 -29.01
CA ALA A 175 13.19 6.23 -28.47
C ALA A 175 12.30 6.86 -29.55
N ALA A 176 12.83 7.83 -30.31
CA ALA A 176 12.11 8.48 -31.40
C ALA A 176 11.69 7.50 -32.51
N ARG A 177 12.56 6.55 -32.89
CA ARG A 177 12.24 5.55 -33.92
C ARG A 177 11.27 4.49 -33.42
N PHE A 178 11.38 4.10 -32.16
CA PHE A 178 10.49 3.14 -31.53
C PHE A 178 9.07 3.72 -31.38
N GLU A 179 8.94 4.98 -30.99
CA GLU A 179 7.65 5.68 -30.90
C GLU A 179 7.00 5.87 -32.27
N ALA A 180 7.79 6.21 -33.29
CA ALA A 180 7.32 6.40 -34.65
C ALA A 180 7.04 5.09 -35.43
N LEU A 181 7.32 3.92 -34.84
CA LEU A 181 7.20 2.63 -35.52
C LEU A 181 5.72 2.25 -35.71
N PRO A 182 5.21 2.17 -36.96
CA PRO A 182 3.81 1.86 -37.20
C PRO A 182 3.52 0.37 -36.95
N ALA A 183 2.26 0.05 -36.65
CA ALA A 183 1.84 -1.32 -36.34
C ALA A 183 2.06 -2.32 -37.50
N ASP A 184 2.06 -1.83 -38.75
CA ASP A 184 2.29 -2.61 -39.97
C ASP A 184 3.73 -2.51 -40.50
N ALA A 185 4.66 -2.06 -39.65
CA ALA A 185 6.08 -1.98 -39.99
C ALA A 185 6.63 -3.34 -40.46
N SER A 186 7.58 -3.30 -41.40
CA SER A 186 8.18 -4.52 -41.92
C SER A 186 9.17 -5.13 -40.91
N ASP A 187 9.46 -6.43 -41.06
CA ASP A 187 10.52 -7.07 -40.26
C ASP A 187 11.88 -6.38 -40.40
N ALA A 188 12.12 -5.70 -41.54
CA ALA A 188 13.35 -4.93 -41.75
C ALA A 188 13.38 -3.67 -40.88
N ASP A 189 12.23 -3.00 -40.71
CA ASP A 189 12.10 -1.81 -39.85
C ASP A 189 12.23 -2.22 -38.37
N VAL A 190 11.58 -3.31 -37.96
CA VAL A 190 11.72 -3.90 -36.61
C VAL A 190 13.18 -4.22 -36.30
N ARG A 191 13.89 -4.87 -37.24
CA ARG A 191 15.33 -5.15 -37.09
C ARG A 191 16.16 -3.87 -36.99
N ALA A 192 15.88 -2.88 -37.83
CA ALA A 192 16.62 -1.62 -37.82
C ALA A 192 16.49 -0.88 -36.48
N VAL A 193 15.29 -0.84 -35.90
CA VAL A 193 15.08 -0.26 -34.55
C VAL A 193 15.79 -1.08 -33.48
N THR A 194 15.76 -2.42 -33.59
CA THR A 194 16.45 -3.32 -32.66
C THR A 194 17.98 -3.13 -32.72
N GLU A 195 18.56 -2.95 -33.91
CA GLU A 195 19.99 -2.69 -34.08
C GLU A 195 20.42 -1.36 -33.44
N VAL A 196 19.58 -0.32 -33.52
CA VAL A 196 19.86 0.97 -32.84
C VAL A 196 19.87 0.77 -31.33
N PHE A 197 18.92 -0.01 -30.78
CA PHE A 197 18.93 -0.36 -29.36
C PHE A 197 20.21 -1.11 -28.97
N ILE A 198 20.58 -2.15 -29.71
CA ILE A 198 21.78 -2.94 -29.39
C ILE A 198 23.05 -2.09 -29.49
N ALA A 199 23.14 -1.18 -30.46
CA ALA A 199 24.26 -0.27 -30.59
C ALA A 199 24.36 0.70 -29.41
N ALA A 200 23.22 1.28 -29.00
CA ALA A 200 23.16 2.27 -27.92
C ALA A 200 23.39 1.65 -26.53
N PHE A 201 22.88 0.43 -26.29
CA PHE A 201 22.89 -0.21 -24.97
C PHE A 201 23.94 -1.31 -24.81
N GLY A 202 24.38 -1.94 -25.90
CA GLY A 202 25.29 -3.08 -25.90
C GLY A 202 26.61 -2.82 -25.16
N PRO A 203 27.29 -1.67 -25.38
CA PRO A 203 28.52 -1.33 -24.67
C PRO A 203 28.32 -1.22 -23.15
N SER A 204 27.30 -0.50 -22.68
CA SER A 204 27.03 -0.32 -21.24
C SER A 204 26.59 -1.65 -20.59
N LEU A 205 25.75 -2.46 -21.27
CA LEU A 205 25.40 -3.80 -20.78
C LEU A 205 26.62 -4.72 -20.66
N THR A 206 27.56 -4.64 -21.62
CA THR A 206 28.81 -5.41 -21.58
C THR A 206 29.73 -4.93 -20.47
N GLN A 207 29.85 -3.61 -20.29
CA GLN A 207 30.66 -3.01 -19.23
C GLN A 207 30.19 -3.43 -17.83
N HIS A 208 28.89 -3.64 -17.66
CA HIS A 208 28.27 -4.04 -16.39
C HIS A 208 27.96 -5.54 -16.29
N ALA A 209 28.40 -6.37 -17.25
CA ALA A 209 28.07 -7.80 -17.31
C ALA A 209 28.64 -8.62 -16.13
N ASP A 210 29.77 -8.17 -15.57
CA ASP A 210 30.49 -8.83 -14.47
C ASP A 210 30.15 -8.26 -13.08
N THR A 211 29.20 -7.32 -13.00
CA THR A 211 28.77 -6.74 -11.73
C THR A 211 27.64 -7.56 -11.10
N ALA A 212 27.24 -7.20 -9.88
CA ALA A 212 26.11 -7.85 -9.21
C ALA A 212 24.82 -7.76 -10.05
N MET A 213 24.64 -6.64 -10.75
CA MET A 213 23.57 -6.42 -11.72
C MET A 213 23.66 -7.40 -12.91
N GLY A 214 24.82 -7.52 -13.57
CA GLY A 214 25.00 -8.44 -14.69
C GLY A 214 24.81 -9.92 -14.32
N GLY A 215 25.26 -10.31 -13.12
CA GLY A 215 25.02 -11.64 -12.57
C GLY A 215 23.53 -11.93 -12.36
N ARG A 216 22.76 -10.92 -11.93
CA ARG A 216 21.34 -11.05 -11.66
C ARG A 216 20.46 -11.07 -12.91
N LEU A 217 20.75 -10.24 -13.91
CA LEU A 217 20.06 -10.31 -15.21
C LEU A 217 20.20 -11.72 -15.83
N ARG A 218 21.39 -12.31 -15.69
CA ARG A 218 21.67 -13.69 -16.11
C ARG A 218 20.82 -14.71 -15.35
N GLN A 219 20.73 -14.57 -14.03
CA GLN A 219 19.90 -15.44 -13.19
C GLN A 219 18.40 -15.31 -13.53
N LEU A 220 17.91 -14.09 -13.78
CA LEU A 220 16.52 -13.85 -14.16
C LEU A 220 16.19 -14.42 -15.55
N ARG A 221 17.16 -14.49 -16.47
CA ARG A 221 17.01 -15.15 -17.77
C ARG A 221 16.97 -16.67 -17.66
N GLU A 222 17.77 -17.23 -16.75
CA GLU A 222 17.82 -18.67 -16.48
C GLU A 222 16.57 -19.16 -15.73
N GLN A 223 15.96 -18.27 -14.95
CA GLN A 223 14.63 -18.48 -14.42
C GLN A 223 13.64 -18.30 -15.58
N ASP A 224 12.77 -19.27 -15.79
CA ASP A 224 11.69 -19.21 -16.79
C ASP A 224 10.64 -18.18 -16.32
N VAL A 225 11.04 -16.89 -16.31
CA VAL A 225 10.18 -15.77 -15.96
C VAL A 225 9.06 -15.79 -17.00
N PRO A 226 7.79 -15.93 -16.57
CA PRO A 226 6.68 -16.00 -17.50
C PRO A 226 6.78 -14.82 -18.44
N ALA A 227 6.66 -15.07 -19.75
CA ALA A 227 6.60 -14.01 -20.75
C ALA A 227 5.58 -12.97 -20.26
N VAL A 228 6.09 -11.82 -19.84
CA VAL A 228 5.22 -10.71 -19.44
C VAL A 228 4.47 -10.36 -20.70
N ASP A 229 3.14 -10.46 -20.64
CA ASP A 229 2.29 -10.03 -21.75
C ASP A 229 2.67 -8.57 -21.98
N LEU A 230 3.26 -8.30 -23.14
CA LEU A 230 3.81 -6.98 -23.42
C LEU A 230 2.66 -5.97 -23.30
N ASP A 231 2.97 -4.85 -22.66
CA ASP A 231 1.98 -3.86 -22.25
C ASP A 231 0.98 -3.56 -23.39
N PRO A 232 -0.34 -3.56 -23.14
CA PRO A 232 -1.35 -3.35 -24.17
C PRO A 232 -1.27 -1.98 -24.87
N ARG A 233 -0.44 -1.05 -24.35
CA ARG A 233 -0.11 0.22 -24.99
C ARG A 233 0.81 0.06 -26.21
N LEU A 234 1.55 -1.05 -26.31
CA LEU A 234 2.45 -1.32 -27.42
C LEU A 234 1.72 -1.88 -28.63
N ASN A 235 2.09 -1.43 -29.82
CA ASN A 235 1.64 -2.05 -31.06
C ASN A 235 2.43 -3.34 -31.39
N ASP A 236 1.95 -4.13 -32.35
CA ASP A 236 2.55 -5.42 -32.71
C ASP A 236 4.03 -5.32 -33.13
N ALA A 237 4.41 -4.24 -33.83
CA ALA A 237 5.77 -4.01 -34.30
C ALA A 237 6.70 -3.62 -33.14
N GLN A 238 6.26 -2.74 -32.25
CA GLN A 238 6.98 -2.38 -31.03
C GLN A 238 7.17 -3.59 -30.11
N ALA A 239 6.14 -4.41 -29.96
CA ALA A 239 6.21 -5.66 -29.22
C ALA A 239 7.17 -6.67 -29.87
N ALA A 240 7.30 -6.66 -31.20
CA ALA A 240 8.29 -7.48 -31.91
C ALA A 240 9.73 -6.98 -31.68
N VAL A 241 9.96 -5.67 -31.61
CA VAL A 241 11.27 -5.09 -31.26
C VAL A 241 11.70 -5.55 -29.87
N LEU A 242 10.84 -5.41 -28.85
CA LEU A 242 11.18 -5.81 -27.47
C LEU A 242 11.48 -7.32 -27.34
N ARG A 243 10.73 -8.17 -28.04
CA ARG A 243 11.02 -9.61 -28.10
C ARG A 243 12.37 -9.89 -28.75
N MET A 244 12.66 -9.23 -29.88
CA MET A 244 13.93 -9.41 -30.59
C MET A 244 15.13 -8.94 -29.77
N ILE A 245 14.99 -7.85 -29.01
CA ILE A 245 16.01 -7.40 -28.04
C ILE A 245 16.24 -8.49 -26.99
N GLY A 246 15.17 -9.03 -26.39
CA GLY A 246 15.27 -10.07 -25.37
C GLY A 246 15.94 -11.36 -25.86
N ASP A 247 15.75 -11.72 -27.14
CA ASP A 247 16.41 -12.89 -27.75
C ASP A 247 17.88 -12.63 -28.09
N THR A 248 18.26 -11.37 -28.33
CA THR A 248 19.61 -11.00 -28.81
C THR A 248 20.60 -10.72 -27.69
N LEU A 249 20.14 -10.16 -26.57
CA LEU A 249 20.91 -10.01 -25.32
C LEU A 249 21.08 -11.37 -24.62
#